data_AF-A0A453ASV7-F1
#
_entry.id   AF-A0A453ASV7-F1
#
_cell.length_a   1.000
_cell.length_b   1.000
_cell.length_c   1.000
_cell.angle_alpha   90.00
_cell.angle_beta   90.00
_cell.angle_gamma   90.00
#
_symmetry.space_group_name_H-M   'P 1'
#
loop_
_entity.id
_entity.type
_entity.pdbx_description
1 polymer ?
#
loop_
_entity_poly.entity_id
_entity_poly.type
_entity_poly.pdbx_seq_one_letter_code
_entity_poly.pdbx_strand_id
1 'polypeptide(L)'
;WGPIPDVRDAHIQELGGWAVEQHARLASDGLRFRRVTRGEQQVVSGMNYRLFVDAADGSGRSAPYLAEVYEQSWTKTRQLTSFKPAAN
;
A
#
# COMPACT_ATOMS: atom_id res chain seq x y z
N TRP A 1 -11.00 9.01 -8.07
CA TRP A 1 -9.64 9.07 -7.49
C TRP A 1 -9.22 10.52 -7.39
N GLY A 2 -8.67 10.91 -6.25
CA GLY A 2 -8.01 12.20 -6.05
C GLY A 2 -6.66 11.97 -5.36
N PRO A 3 -5.69 12.87 -5.53
CA PRO A 3 -4.37 12.72 -4.91
C PRO A 3 -4.50 12.75 -3.39
N ILE A 4 -3.67 11.95 -2.71
CA ILE A 4 -3.48 12.05 -1.26
C ILE A 4 -2.58 13.27 -1.00
N PRO A 5 -3.04 14.30 -0.25
CA PRO A 5 -2.27 15.54 -0.07
C PRO A 5 -0.98 15.32 0.72
N ASP A 6 -1.02 14.48 1.75
CA ASP A 6 0.14 14.13 2.57
C ASP A 6 0.28 12.61 2.66
N VAL A 7 1.21 12.06 1.88
CA VAL A 7 1.54 10.63 1.96
C VAL A 7 2.38 10.28 3.17
N ARG A 8 2.95 11.26 3.88
CA ARG A 8 3.73 11.06 5.11
C ARG A 8 2.83 10.95 6.34
N ASP A 9 1.53 11.19 6.19
CA ASP A 9 0.52 10.91 7.20
C ASP A 9 0.70 9.48 7.72
N ALA A 10 0.65 9.34 9.05
CA ALA A 10 0.92 8.07 9.73
C ALA A 10 -0.03 6.96 9.27
N HIS A 11 -1.30 7.28 8.99
CA HIS A 11 -2.28 6.32 8.49
C HIS A 11 -1.92 5.84 7.10
N ILE A 12 -1.47 6.74 6.22
CA ILE A 12 -1.07 6.38 4.85
C ILE A 12 0.18 5.50 4.84
N GLN A 13 1.17 5.81 5.70
CA GLN A 13 2.35 4.96 5.86
C GLN A 13 2.00 3.60 6.47
N GLU A 14 1.07 3.56 7.43
CA GLU A 14 0.55 2.32 8.04
C GLU A 14 -0.14 1.43 7.00
N LEU A 15 -1.01 1.99 6.17
CA LEU A 15 -1.66 1.28 5.07
C LEU A 15 -0.65 0.72 4.07
N GLY A 16 0.38 1.48 3.72
CA GLY A 16 1.46 1.03 2.84
C GLY A 16 2.26 -0.13 3.45
N GLY A 17 2.60 -0.03 4.74
CA GLY A 17 3.29 -1.08 5.49
C GLY A 17 2.47 -2.37 5.56
N TRP A 18 1.21 -2.24 5.95
CA TRP A 18 0.27 -3.34 6.01
C TRP A 18 0.12 -4.03 4.65
N ALA A 19 0.02 -3.28 3.56
CA ALA A 19 -0.13 -3.83 2.21
C ALA A 19 1.08 -4.68 1.79
N VAL A 20 2.30 -4.20 2.05
CA VAL A 20 3.52 -4.96 1.75
C VAL A 20 3.62 -6.21 2.62
N GLU A 21 3.29 -6.12 3.92
CA GLU A 21 3.31 -7.27 4.83
C GLU A 21 2.29 -8.34 4.41
N GLN A 22 1.07 -7.95 4.07
CA GLN A 22 0.06 -8.91 3.58
C GLN A 22 0.51 -9.58 2.28
N HIS A 23 1.08 -8.82 1.34
CA HIS A 23 1.62 -9.41 0.12
C HIS A 23 2.76 -10.39 0.42
N ALA A 24 3.75 -9.98 1.21
CA ALA A 24 4.91 -10.80 1.54
C ALA A 24 4.51 -12.10 2.25
N ARG A 25 3.48 -12.05 3.10
CA ARG A 25 2.91 -13.24 3.73
C ARG A 25 2.24 -14.19 2.72
N LEU A 26 1.48 -13.65 1.77
CA LEU A 26 0.75 -14.45 0.78
C LEU A 26 1.67 -15.01 -0.32
N ALA A 27 2.64 -14.22 -0.77
CA ALA A 27 3.58 -14.58 -1.84
C ALA A 27 4.84 -15.29 -1.32
N SER A 28 5.12 -15.24 -0.01
CA SER A 28 6.35 -15.76 0.60
C SER A 28 7.64 -15.18 -0.01
N ASP A 29 7.62 -13.93 -0.47
CA ASP A 29 8.74 -13.28 -1.17
C ASP A 29 9.65 -12.45 -0.25
N GLY A 30 9.24 -12.24 1.01
CA GLY A 30 10.02 -11.54 2.02
C GLY A 30 10.19 -10.03 1.76
N LEU A 31 9.32 -9.43 0.94
CA LEU A 31 9.33 -7.97 0.74
C LEU A 31 9.12 -7.21 2.04
N ARG A 32 9.83 -6.09 2.18
CA ARG A 32 9.81 -5.21 3.35
C ARG A 32 9.45 -3.80 2.95
N PHE A 33 8.47 -3.23 3.63
CA PHE A 33 8.05 -1.85 3.40
C PHE A 33 9.17 -0.85 3.70
N ARG A 34 9.32 0.18 2.86
CA ARG A 34 10.17 1.34 3.12
C ARG A 34 9.35 2.58 3.38
N ARG A 35 8.50 2.96 2.43
CA ARG A 35 7.65 4.16 2.51
C ARG A 35 6.60 4.17 1.40
N VAL A 36 5.55 4.94 1.60
CA VAL A 36 4.69 5.43 0.50
C VAL A 36 5.36 6.64 -0.15
N THR A 37 5.45 6.66 -1.48
CA THR A 37 6.06 7.75 -2.27
C THR A 37 5.02 8.68 -2.90
N ARG A 38 3.88 8.13 -3.30
CA ARG A 38 2.71 8.85 -3.82
C ARG A 38 1.47 7.99 -3.61
N GLY A 39 0.29 8.60 -3.66
CA GLY A 39 -0.93 7.83 -3.64
C GLY A 39 -2.16 8.61 -4.02
N GLU A 40 -3.21 7.86 -4.31
CA GLU A 40 -4.54 8.36 -4.64
C GLU A 40 -5.56 7.72 -3.70
N GLN A 41 -6.64 8.44 -3.43
CA GLN A 41 -7.74 7.96 -2.62
C GLN A 41 -9.07 8.16 -3.36
N GLN A 42 -10.05 7.34 -3.01
CA GLN A 42 -11.41 7.44 -3.51
C GLN A 42 -12.40 7.03 -2.43
N VAL A 43 -13.39 7.88 -2.18
CA VAL A 43 -14.53 7.57 -1.32
C VAL A 43 -15.50 6.64 -2.05
N VAL A 44 -15.92 5.58 -1.37
CA VAL A 44 -16.94 4.60 -1.78
C VAL A 44 -17.83 4.28 -0.56
N SER A 45 -18.37 3.07 -0.43
CA SER A 45 -18.92 2.56 0.85
C SER A 45 -17.82 2.25 1.88
N GLY A 46 -16.82 3.11 1.97
CA GLY A 46 -15.51 2.92 2.57
C GLY A 46 -14.49 3.84 1.87
N MET A 47 -13.23 3.47 1.91
CA MET A 47 -12.13 4.17 1.24
C MET A 47 -11.34 3.18 0.40
N ASN A 48 -11.08 3.56 -0.85
CA ASN A 48 -10.09 2.90 -1.69
C ASN A 48 -8.82 3.76 -1.73
N TYR A 49 -7.68 3.12 -1.60
CA TYR A 49 -6.36 3.72 -1.70
C TYR A 49 -5.54 3.04 -2.79
N ARG A 50 -4.85 3.83 -3.60
CA ARG A 50 -3.81 3.42 -4.54
C ARG A 50 -2.49 3.98 -4.05
N LEU A 51 -1.70 3.15 -3.41
CA LEU A 51 -0.45 3.54 -2.78
C LEU A 51 0.72 3.06 -3.62
N PHE A 52 1.57 3.98 -4.05
CA PHE A 52 2.85 3.62 -4.61
C PHE A 52 3.86 3.51 -3.47
N VAL A 53 4.37 2.31 -3.27
CA VAL A 53 5.25 1.96 -2.15
C VAL A 53 6.62 1.58 -2.67
N ASP A 54 7.66 2.06 -2.00
CA ASP A 54 8.99 1.49 -2.14
C ASP A 54 9.05 0.29 -1.19
N ALA A 55 9.35 -0.90 -1.74
CA ALA A 55 9.59 -2.10 -0.96
C ALA A 55 10.95 -2.70 -1.31
N ALA A 56 11.61 -3.32 -0.33
CA ALA A 56 12.90 -3.96 -0.51
C ALA A 56 12.83 -5.47 -0.30
N ASP A 57 13.54 -6.21 -1.14
CA ASP A 57 13.70 -7.66 -0.96
C ASP A 57 14.69 -8.00 0.17
N GLY A 58 14.88 -9.29 0.43
CA GLY A 58 15.83 -9.79 1.44
C GLY A 58 17.29 -9.40 1.17
N SER A 59 17.65 -9.03 -0.07
CA SER A 59 18.98 -8.51 -0.43
C SER A 59 19.12 -7.00 -0.21
N GLY A 60 18.04 -6.31 0.16
CA GLY A 60 17.98 -4.87 0.37
C GLY A 60 17.75 -4.07 -0.92
N ARG A 61 17.59 -4.72 -2.07
CA ARG A 61 17.27 -4.04 -3.34
C ARG A 61 15.83 -3.53 -3.27
N SER A 62 15.66 -2.23 -3.52
CA SER A 62 14.35 -1.60 -3.48
C SER A 62 13.74 -1.49 -4.88
N ALA A 63 12.44 -1.72 -4.98
CA ALA A 63 11.66 -1.53 -6.18
C ALA A 63 10.31 -0.87 -5.85
N PRO A 64 9.73 -0.08 -6.78
CA PRO A 64 8.43 0.53 -6.60
C PRO A 64 7.31 -0.47 -6.92
N TYR A 65 6.27 -0.46 -6.10
CA TYR A 65 5.06 -1.27 -6.27
C TYR A 65 3.82 -0.39 -6.17
N LEU A 66 2.74 -0.81 -6.83
CA LEU A 66 1.41 -0.26 -6.64
C LEU A 66 0.60 -1.24 -5.79
N ALA A 67 0.17 -0.77 -4.62
CA ALA A 67 -0.74 -1.46 -3.73
C ALA A 67 -2.12 -0.81 -3.80
N GLU A 68 -3.16 -1.61 -4.02
CA GLU A 68 -4.55 -1.18 -3.93
C GLU A 68 -5.17 -1.75 -2.65
N VAL A 69 -5.70 -0.86 -1.80
CA VAL A 69 -6.23 -1.19 -0.48
C VAL A 69 -7.64 -0.65 -0.34
N TYR A 70 -8.55 -1.52 0.09
CA TYR A 70 -9.88 -1.12 0.56
C TYR A 70 -9.87 -1.07 2.09
N GLU A 71 -10.42 0.00 2.66
CA GLU A 71 -10.59 0.16 4.10
C GLU A 71 -11.99 0.68 4.44
N GLN A 72 -12.58 0.15 5.50
CA GLN A 72 -13.85 0.59 6.05
C GLN A 72 -13.75 0.63 7.57
N SER A 73 -13.51 1.83 8.10
CA SER A 73 -13.13 2.03 9.52
C SER A 73 -14.21 1.58 10.51
N TRP A 74 -15.49 1.82 10.20
CA TRP A 74 -16.60 1.49 11.11
C TRP A 74 -16.89 0.00 11.25
N THR A 75 -16.46 -0.83 10.29
CA THR A 75 -16.52 -2.30 10.39
C THR A 75 -15.16 -2.93 10.69
N LYS A 76 -14.10 -2.12 10.80
CA LYS A 76 -12.70 -2.56 10.89
C LYS A 76 -12.30 -3.49 9.73
N THR A 77 -12.88 -3.28 8.56
CA THR A 77 -12.57 -4.07 7.37
C THR A 77 -11.37 -3.46 6.67
N ARG A 78 -10.39 -4.29 6.31
CA ARG A 78 -9.28 -3.91 5.44
C ARG A 78 -8.93 -5.06 4.51
N GLN A 79 -8.71 -4.75 3.23
CA GLN A 79 -8.42 -5.74 2.21
C GLN A 79 -7.38 -5.23 1.21
N LEU A 80 -6.38 -6.06 0.92
CA LEU A 80 -5.44 -5.84 -0.18
C LEU A 80 -6.09 -6.37 -1.45
N THR A 81 -6.52 -5.47 -2.33
CA THR A 81 -7.24 -5.84 -3.56
C THR A 81 -6.30 -6.08 -4.72
N SER A 82 -5.13 -5.43 -4.74
CA SER A 82 -4.09 -5.66 -5.73
C SER A 82 -2.71 -5.30 -5.18
N PHE A 83 -1.69 -6.01 -5.62
CA PHE A 83 -0.29 -5.67 -5.38
C PHE A 83 0.54 -6.08 -6.60
N LYS A 84 1.20 -5.12 -7.24
CA LYS A 84 1.98 -5.36 -8.47
C LYS A 84 3.17 -4.40 -8.58
N PRO A 85 4.23 -4.76 -9.33
CA PRO A 85 5.28 -3.81 -9.65
C PRO A 85 4.71 -2.54 -10.29
N ALA A 86 5.20 -1.38 -9.87
CA ALA A 86 4.80 -0.13 -10.52
C ALA A 86 5.51 -0.06 -11.87
N ALA A 87 4.74 0.13 -12.94
CA ALA A 87 5.32 0.48 -14.24
C ALA A 87 5.93 1.89 -14.14
N ASN A 88 7.14 2.05 -14.65
CA ASN A 88 7.76 3.35 -14.90
C ASN A 88 7.07 4.06 -16.07
#